data_AF-A0A5S4ZVD0-F1
#
_entry.id   AF-A0A5S4ZVD0-F1
#
_cell.length_a   1.000
_cell.length_b   1.000
_cell.length_c   1.000
_cell.angle_alpha   90.00
_cell.angle_beta   90.00
_cell.angle_gamma   90.00
#
_symmetry.space_group_name_H-M   'P 1'
#
loop_
_entity.id
_entity.type
_entity.pdbx_description
1 polymer ?
#
loop_
_entity_poly.entity_id
_entity_poly.type
_entity_poly.pdbx_seq_one_letter_code
_entity_poly.pdbx_strand_id
1 'polypeptide(L)'
;MVFPLLIVAAILVVVIIVVLVVVVKNETEKGGRDVIKNVYIYLVLFATLMMTIGGSVGAFMAVADIVSPVPYYQTFEEFKRLETEKPRTDTSAPEREITLSEEELRQQYDAMVLMEKERQINRAKNSLIKSFGWIIIPLPVFVYFQRQLVNKDN
;
A
#
# COMPACT_ATOMS: atom_id res chain seq x y z
N MET A 1 -14.09 15.10 -1.80
CA MET A 1 -13.48 13.81 -2.20
C MET A 1 -14.32 12.58 -1.84
N VAL A 2 -15.19 12.64 -0.82
CA VAL A 2 -16.02 11.49 -0.39
C VAL A 2 -17.16 11.16 -1.35
N PHE A 3 -17.72 12.18 -2.02
CA PHE A 3 -18.83 12.05 -2.96
C PHE A 3 -18.54 11.18 -4.20
N PRO A 4 -17.43 11.35 -4.94
CA PRO A 4 -17.10 10.46 -6.06
C PRO A 4 -16.80 9.02 -5.61
N LEU A 5 -16.21 8.83 -4.41
CA LEU A 5 -15.94 7.51 -3.86
C LEU A 5 -17.24 6.73 -3.56
N LEU A 6 -18.26 7.41 -3.05
CA LEU A 6 -19.57 6.83 -2.78
C LEU A 6 -20.31 6.42 -4.05
N ILE A 7 -20.17 7.21 -5.14
CA ILE A 7 -20.77 6.88 -6.44
C ILE A 7 -20.13 5.62 -7.03
N VAL A 8 -18.81 5.51 -6.98
CA VAL A 8 -18.10 4.30 -7.47
C VAL A 8 -18.47 3.07 -6.64
N ALA A 9 -18.58 3.20 -5.32
CA ALA A 9 -19.02 2.12 -4.44
C ALA A 9 -20.47 1.69 -4.74
N ALA A 10 -21.37 2.64 -4.97
CA ALA A 10 -22.77 2.35 -5.33
C ALA A 10 -22.87 1.61 -6.67
N ILE A 11 -22.09 2.01 -7.68
CA ILE A 11 -22.05 1.35 -8.98
C ILE A 11 -21.54 -0.09 -8.85
N LEU A 12 -20.48 -0.32 -8.06
CA LEU A 12 -19.97 -1.67 -7.79
C LEU A 12 -21.01 -2.57 -7.13
N VAL A 13 -21.76 -2.06 -6.14
CA VAL A 13 -22.83 -2.81 -5.48
C VAL A 13 -23.95 -3.16 -6.45
N VAL A 14 -24.36 -2.23 -7.33
CA VAL A 14 -25.39 -2.49 -8.35
C VAL A 14 -24.93 -3.57 -9.34
N VAL A 15 -23.68 -3.52 -9.80
CA VAL A 15 -23.12 -4.55 -10.69
C VAL A 15 -23.12 -5.92 -10.02
N ILE A 16 -22.73 -6.01 -8.74
CA ILE A 16 -22.75 -7.25 -7.97
C ILE A 16 -24.17 -7.81 -7.85
N ILE A 17 -25.16 -6.96 -7.56
CA ILE A 17 -26.57 -7.36 -7.46
C ILE A 17 -27.09 -7.87 -8.80
N VAL A 18 -26.78 -7.19 -9.91
CA VAL A 18 -27.20 -7.64 -11.25
C VAL A 18 -26.60 -9.00 -11.59
N VAL A 19 -25.31 -9.21 -11.29
CA VAL A 19 -24.65 -10.51 -11.50
C VAL A 19 -25.32 -11.60 -10.66
N LEU A 20 -25.61 -11.35 -9.37
CA LEU A 20 -26.31 -12.30 -8.51
C LEU A 20 -27.70 -12.66 -9.04
N VAL A 21 -28.48 -11.67 -9.49
CA VAL A 21 -29.82 -11.89 -10.04
C VAL A 21 -29.77 -12.74 -11.31
N VAL A 22 -28.81 -12.47 -12.20
CA VAL A 22 -28.62 -13.26 -13.43
C VAL A 22 -28.20 -14.70 -13.12
N VAL A 23 -27.34 -14.89 -12.11
CA VAL A 23 -26.87 -16.22 -11.68
C VAL A 23 -28.01 -17.06 -11.09
N VAL A 24 -28.81 -16.49 -10.18
CA VAL A 24 -29.94 -17.20 -9.53
C VAL A 24 -31.01 -17.58 -10.56
N LYS A 25 -31.30 -16.68 -11.51
CA LYS A 25 -32.36 -16.92 -12.51
C LYS A 25 -32.01 -18.08 -13.48
N ASN A 26 -30.73 -18.33 -13.68
CA ASN A 26 -30.24 -19.41 -14.56
C ASN A 26 -30.17 -20.80 -13.89
N GLU A 27 -30.43 -20.95 -12.57
CA GLU A 27 -30.41 -22.25 -11.88
C GLU A 27 -31.49 -23.25 -12.34
N THR A 28 -32.53 -22.78 -13.03
CA THR A 28 -33.69 -23.61 -13.40
C THR A 28 -33.47 -24.50 -14.62
N GLU A 29 -32.44 -24.25 -15.44
CA GLU A 29 -32.11 -25.08 -16.60
C GLU A 29 -30.85 -25.91 -16.36
N LYS A 30 -30.77 -27.10 -16.95
CA LYS A 30 -29.64 -28.04 -16.79
C LYS A 30 -28.27 -27.45 -17.16
N GLY A 31 -28.21 -26.32 -17.86
CA GLY A 31 -27.00 -25.53 -18.13
C GLY A 31 -26.58 -24.55 -17.02
N GLY A 32 -27.44 -24.27 -16.03
CA GLY A 32 -27.17 -23.31 -14.95
C GLY A 32 -25.97 -23.67 -14.09
N ARG A 33 -25.75 -24.98 -13.85
CA ARG A 33 -24.63 -25.48 -13.05
C ARG A 33 -23.26 -25.17 -13.69
N ASP A 34 -23.19 -25.27 -15.02
CA ASP A 34 -21.99 -24.92 -15.77
C ASP A 34 -21.74 -23.41 -15.82
N VAL A 35 -22.82 -22.61 -15.93
CA VAL A 35 -22.74 -21.16 -15.84
C VAL A 35 -22.23 -20.72 -14.47
N ILE A 36 -22.77 -21.27 -13.38
CA ILE A 36 -22.34 -20.96 -12.01
C ILE A 36 -20.88 -21.32 -11.79
N LYS A 37 -20.44 -22.50 -12.26
CA LYS A 37 -19.03 -22.91 -12.17
C LYS A 37 -18.12 -21.96 -12.93
N ASN A 38 -18.50 -21.54 -14.13
CA ASN A 38 -17.73 -20.58 -14.91
C ASN A 38 -17.66 -19.21 -14.21
N VAL A 39 -18.78 -18.70 -13.70
CA VAL A 39 -18.82 -17.42 -12.95
C VAL A 39 -17.90 -17.50 -11.73
N TYR A 40 -17.93 -18.61 -10.99
CA TYR A 40 -17.01 -18.81 -9.86
C TYR A 40 -15.54 -18.77 -10.28
N ILE A 41 -15.16 -19.50 -11.34
CA ILE A 41 -13.78 -19.50 -11.86
C ILE A 41 -13.36 -18.07 -12.25
N TYR A 42 -14.22 -17.34 -12.97
CA TYR A 42 -13.93 -15.96 -13.37
C TYR A 42 -13.81 -15.00 -12.19
N LEU A 43 -14.63 -15.15 -11.15
CA LEU A 43 -14.52 -14.34 -9.93
C LEU A 43 -13.20 -14.59 -9.21
N VAL A 44 -12.76 -15.84 -9.10
CA VAL A 44 -11.46 -16.19 -8.49
C VAL A 44 -10.30 -15.64 -9.32
N LEU A 45 -10.35 -15.81 -10.65
CA LEU A 45 -9.34 -15.26 -11.56
C LEU A 45 -9.31 -13.73 -11.51
N PHE A 46 -10.46 -13.08 -11.37
CA PHE A 46 -10.56 -11.63 -11.21
C PHE A 46 -9.95 -11.16 -9.89
N ALA A 47 -10.29 -11.83 -8.77
CA ALA A 47 -9.74 -11.48 -7.46
C ALA A 47 -8.21 -11.64 -7.41
N THR A 48 -7.69 -12.75 -7.95
CA THR A 48 -6.24 -13.00 -8.04
C THR A 48 -5.56 -11.99 -8.96
N LEU A 49 -6.16 -11.63 -10.10
CA LEU A 49 -5.65 -10.58 -10.98
C LEU A 49 -5.56 -9.22 -10.28
N MET A 50 -6.62 -8.80 -9.58
CA MET A 50 -6.63 -7.55 -8.81
C MET A 50 -5.56 -7.54 -7.73
N MET A 51 -5.37 -8.68 -7.04
CA MET A 51 -4.32 -8.85 -6.03
C MET A 51 -2.91 -8.68 -6.63
N THR A 52 -2.65 -9.31 -7.78
CA THR A 52 -1.38 -9.21 -8.50
C THR A 52 -1.11 -7.80 -9.04
N ILE A 53 -2.12 -7.11 -9.58
CA ILE A 53 -1.99 -5.71 -10.03
C ILE A 53 -1.63 -4.81 -8.84
N GLY A 54 -2.36 -4.93 -7.72
CA GLY A 54 -2.08 -4.15 -6.51
C GLY A 54 -0.67 -4.40 -5.97
N GLY A 55 -0.23 -5.66 -5.91
CA GLY A 55 1.13 -6.02 -5.53
C GLY A 55 2.20 -5.48 -6.48
N SER A 56 1.94 -5.48 -7.79
CA SER A 56 2.90 -5.00 -8.79
C SER A 56 3.11 -3.48 -8.70
N VAL A 57 2.03 -2.72 -8.56
CA VAL A 57 2.10 -1.26 -8.33
C VAL A 57 2.83 -0.96 -7.02
N GLY A 58 2.48 -1.68 -5.93
CA GLY A 58 3.15 -1.53 -4.64
C GLY A 58 4.66 -1.84 -4.69
N ALA A 59 5.05 -2.87 -5.43
CA ALA A 59 6.46 -3.23 -5.62
C ALA A 59 7.21 -2.12 -6.37
N PHE A 60 6.63 -1.57 -7.43
CA PHE A 60 7.24 -0.47 -8.19
C PHE A 60 7.40 0.79 -7.33
N MET A 61 6.36 1.17 -6.58
CA MET A 61 6.43 2.31 -5.66
C MET A 61 7.51 2.11 -4.59
N ALA A 62 7.58 0.93 -3.99
CA ALA A 62 8.60 0.63 -2.98
C ALA A 62 10.02 0.70 -3.56
N VAL A 63 10.25 0.25 -4.80
CA VAL A 63 11.55 0.41 -5.47
C VAL A 63 11.86 1.90 -5.71
N ALA A 64 10.88 2.67 -6.16
CA ALA A 64 11.05 4.11 -6.34
C ALA A 64 11.44 4.81 -5.04
N ASP A 65 10.77 4.47 -3.92
CA ASP A 65 11.07 5.04 -2.59
C ASP A 65 12.43 4.60 -2.04
N ILE A 66 12.98 3.46 -2.47
CA ILE A 66 14.35 3.03 -2.13
C ILE A 66 15.38 3.84 -2.92
N VAL A 67 15.15 4.04 -4.22
CA VAL A 67 16.09 4.73 -5.12
C VAL A 67 16.06 6.24 -4.91
N SER A 68 14.87 6.80 -4.70
CA SER A 68 14.62 8.22 -4.54
C SER A 68 13.68 8.47 -3.35
N PRO A 69 14.18 8.28 -2.11
CA PRO A 69 13.38 8.54 -0.91
C PRO A 69 12.96 10.02 -0.87
N VAL A 70 11.76 10.27 -0.34
CA VAL A 70 11.21 11.62 -0.18
C VAL A 70 12.19 12.50 0.62
N PRO A 71 12.54 13.70 0.12
CA PRO A 71 13.49 14.57 0.80
C PRO A 71 12.94 15.03 2.16
N TYR A 72 13.86 15.20 3.12
CA TYR A 72 13.54 15.77 4.42
C TYR A 72 13.06 17.22 4.25
N TYR A 73 11.89 17.54 4.81
CA TYR A 73 11.20 18.80 4.55
C TYR A 73 11.69 19.97 5.40
N GLN A 74 12.31 19.69 6.55
CA GLN A 74 12.75 20.71 7.50
C GLN A 74 14.17 21.16 7.15
N THR A 75 14.38 22.47 7.07
CA THR A 75 15.69 23.07 6.84
C THR A 75 16.50 23.16 8.15
N PHE A 76 17.82 23.32 8.03
CA PHE A 76 18.68 23.52 9.21
C PHE A 76 18.26 24.75 10.03
N GLU A 77 17.87 25.85 9.37
CA GLU A 77 17.42 27.08 10.04
C GLU A 77 16.14 26.85 10.86
N GLU A 78 15.20 26.07 10.32
CA GLU A 78 13.99 25.69 11.05
C GLU A 78 14.29 24.76 12.22
N PHE A 79 15.26 23.84 12.06
CA PHE A 79 15.74 22.99 13.15
C PHE A 79 16.39 23.79 14.28
N LYS A 80 17.27 24.72 13.92
CA LYS A 80 17.93 25.64 14.86
C LYS A 80 16.92 26.50 15.62
N ARG A 81 15.92 27.05 14.92
CA ARG A 81 14.84 27.83 15.55
C ARG A 81 14.03 26.98 16.52
N LEU A 82 13.65 25.76 16.12
CA LEU A 82 12.86 24.85 16.95
C LEU A 82 13.60 24.44 18.24
N GLU A 83 14.89 24.13 18.14
CA GLU A 83 15.70 23.73 19.30
C GLU A 83 15.90 24.90 20.27
N THR A 84 16.02 26.13 19.74
CA THR A 84 16.16 27.36 20.54
C THR A 84 14.85 27.79 21.18
N GLU A 85 13.70 27.50 20.55
CA GLU A 85 12.36 27.88 21.01
C GLU A 85 11.67 26.84 21.91
N LYS A 86 12.29 25.67 22.16
CA LYS A 86 11.73 24.65 23.07
C LYS A 86 11.38 25.26 24.43
N PRO A 87 10.10 25.24 24.86
CA PRO A 87 9.71 25.76 26.16
C PRO A 87 10.44 25.01 27.27
N ARG A 88 11.24 25.74 28.05
CA ARG A 88 11.91 25.26 29.26
C ARG A 88 10.84 24.72 30.22
N THR A 89 10.55 23.43 30.14
CA THR A 89 9.50 22.79 30.96
C THR A 89 10.04 22.34 32.33
N ASP A 90 11.36 22.38 32.53
CA ASP A 90 11.98 21.96 33.80
C ASP A 90 12.47 23.16 34.60
N THR A 91 11.71 23.54 35.64
CA THR A 91 12.00 24.65 36.56
C THR A 91 13.00 24.27 37.66
N SER A 92 13.95 23.35 37.42
CA SER A 92 14.79 22.81 38.50
C SER A 92 16.14 22.21 38.10
N ALA A 93 16.74 22.63 36.98
CA ALA A 93 18.12 22.28 36.65
C ALA A 93 19.00 23.54 36.58
N PRO A 94 20.20 23.54 37.20
CA PRO A 94 21.12 24.68 37.13
C PRO A 94 21.51 24.91 35.68
N GLU A 95 21.61 26.19 35.31
CA GLU A 95 21.99 26.74 34.00
C GLU A 95 23.02 25.87 33.27
N ARG A 96 22.53 24.89 32.52
CA ARG A 96 23.24 24.33 31.40
C ARG A 96 22.77 25.09 30.19
N GLU A 97 23.24 26.33 30.12
CA GLU A 97 23.41 27.04 28.86
C GLU A 97 24.50 26.29 28.08
N ILE A 98 24.22 25.04 27.69
CA ILE A 98 24.98 24.39 26.65
C ILE A 98 24.41 25.01 25.39
N THR A 99 24.89 26.21 25.06
CA THR A 99 24.94 26.67 23.68
C THR A 99 25.73 25.60 22.94
N LEU A 100 25.05 24.55 22.48
CA LEU A 100 25.60 23.60 21.54
C LEU A 100 26.28 24.42 20.46
N SER A 101 27.55 24.13 20.17
CA SER A 101 28.25 24.84 19.11
C SER A 101 27.44 24.68 17.82
N GLU A 102 27.49 25.66 16.92
CA GLU A 102 26.79 25.57 15.64
C GLU A 102 27.19 24.29 14.87
N GLU A 103 28.42 23.82 15.08
CA GLU A 103 28.90 22.53 14.60
C GLU A 103 28.15 21.33 15.20
N GLU A 104 27.88 21.34 16.51
CA GLU A 104 27.16 20.26 17.19
C GLU A 104 25.68 20.24 16.78
N LEU A 105 25.05 21.41 16.62
CA LEU A 105 23.68 21.52 16.10
C LEU A 105 23.57 20.99 14.67
N ARG A 106 24.57 21.29 13.83
CA ARG A 106 24.62 20.80 12.45
C ARG A 106 24.82 19.29 12.40
N GLN A 107 25.70 18.74 13.25
CA GLN A 107 25.87 17.30 13.36
C GLN A 107 24.59 16.59 13.79
N GLN A 108 23.83 17.15 14.74
CA GLN A 108 22.54 16.60 15.15
C GLN A 108 21.51 16.63 14.02
N TYR A 109 21.43 17.74 13.28
CA TYR A 109 20.56 17.86 12.11
C TYR A 109 20.92 16.83 11.03
N ASP A 110 22.20 16.73 10.66
CA ASP A 110 22.67 15.79 9.64
C ASP A 110 22.38 14.33 10.06
N ALA A 111 22.61 13.99 11.34
CA ALA A 111 22.27 12.68 11.89
C ALA A 111 20.75 12.41 11.83
N MET A 112 19.92 13.41 12.13
CA MET A 112 18.46 13.29 12.04
C MET A 112 18.00 13.08 10.59
N VAL A 113 18.53 13.85 9.63
CA VAL A 113 18.22 13.71 8.20
C VAL A 113 18.60 12.32 7.70
N LEU A 114 19.79 11.84 8.07
CA LEU A 114 20.26 10.50 7.72
C LEU A 114 19.36 9.41 8.30
N MET A 115 19.02 9.52 9.59
CA MET A 115 18.15 8.55 10.26
C MET A 115 16.75 8.51 9.64
N GLU A 116 16.19 9.67 9.26
CA GLU A 116 14.90 9.73 8.58
C GLU A 116 14.97 9.06 7.20
N LYS A 117 16.02 9.35 6.43
CA LYS A 117 16.25 8.73 5.12
C LYS A 117 16.36 7.21 5.24
N GLU A 118 17.16 6.72 6.18
CA GLU A 118 17.29 5.27 6.43
C GLU A 118 15.96 4.64 6.83
N ARG A 119 15.19 5.31 7.69
CA ARG A 119 13.86 4.86 8.10
C ARG A 119 12.92 4.72 6.91
N GLN A 120 12.91 5.69 6.00
CA GLN A 120 12.09 5.62 4.78
C GLN A 120 12.51 4.45 3.89
N ILE A 121 13.83 4.28 3.66
CA ILE A 121 14.36 3.14 2.89
C ILE A 121 13.96 1.81 3.53
N ASN A 122 14.07 1.68 4.85
CA ASN A 122 13.72 0.44 5.55
C ASN A 122 12.21 0.15 5.48
N ARG A 123 11.36 1.17 5.55
CA ARG A 123 9.92 1.03 5.32
C ARG A 123 9.62 0.59 3.89
N ALA A 124 10.29 1.19 2.92
CA ALA A 124 10.14 0.84 1.51
C ALA A 124 10.57 -0.61 1.23
N LYS A 125 11.69 -1.08 1.81
CA LYS A 125 12.10 -2.49 1.77
C LYS A 125 11.03 -3.44 2.32
N ASN A 126 10.45 -3.10 3.47
CA ASN A 126 9.36 -3.90 4.05
C ASN A 126 8.11 -3.90 3.13
N SER A 127 7.77 -2.75 2.57
CA SER A 127 6.67 -2.63 1.60
C SER A 127 6.91 -3.47 0.35
N LEU A 128 8.14 -3.51 -0.15
CA LEU A 128 8.54 -4.31 -1.30
C LEU A 128 8.31 -5.82 -1.04
N ILE A 129 8.76 -6.31 0.13
CA ILE A 129 8.55 -7.72 0.52
C ILE A 129 7.06 -8.04 0.61
N LYS A 130 6.27 -7.17 1.25
CA LYS A 130 4.82 -7.34 1.33
C LYS A 130 4.18 -7.37 -0.06
N SER A 131 4.59 -6.48 -0.95
CA SER A 131 4.10 -6.40 -2.32
C SER A 131 4.37 -7.68 -3.12
N PHE A 132 5.55 -8.30 -2.93
CA PHE A 132 5.81 -9.64 -3.48
C PHE A 132 4.89 -10.72 -2.89
N GLY A 133 4.56 -10.64 -1.60
CA GLY A 133 3.54 -11.51 -1.00
C GLY A 133 2.19 -11.40 -1.73
N TRP A 134 1.77 -10.18 -2.08
CA TRP A 134 0.55 -9.93 -2.86
C TRP A 134 0.59 -10.48 -4.29
N ILE A 135 1.78 -10.72 -4.86
CA ILE A 135 1.95 -11.28 -6.20
C ILE A 135 2.06 -12.82 -6.13
N ILE A 136 2.87 -13.33 -5.21
CA ILE A 136 3.25 -14.75 -5.14
C ILE A 136 2.11 -15.61 -4.58
N ILE A 137 1.38 -15.14 -3.56
CA ILE A 137 0.29 -15.90 -2.92
C ILE A 137 -0.86 -16.22 -3.90
N PRO A 138 -1.38 -15.28 -4.71
CA PRO A 138 -2.47 -15.59 -5.65
C PRO A 138 -2.02 -16.40 -6.87
N LEU A 139 -0.72 -16.45 -7.18
CA LEU A 139 -0.21 -17.05 -8.41
C LEU A 139 -0.53 -18.56 -8.54
N PRO A 140 -0.32 -19.42 -7.51
CA PRO A 140 -0.74 -20.82 -7.58
C PRO A 140 -2.24 -21.00 -7.83
N VAL A 141 -3.06 -20.16 -7.19
CA VAL A 141 -4.52 -20.18 -7.36
C VAL A 141 -4.89 -19.80 -8.79
N PHE A 142 -4.31 -18.73 -9.31
CA PHE A 142 -4.51 -18.27 -10.67
C PHE A 142 -4.14 -19.35 -11.69
N VAL A 143 -2.96 -19.96 -11.57
CA VAL A 143 -2.49 -21.02 -12.47
C VAL A 143 -3.43 -22.23 -12.44
N TYR A 144 -3.90 -22.64 -11.25
CA TYR A 144 -4.83 -23.76 -11.11
C TYR A 144 -6.15 -23.49 -11.85
N PHE A 145 -6.78 -22.34 -11.58
CA PHE A 145 -8.08 -21.99 -12.18
C PHE A 145 -7.97 -21.65 -13.67
N GLN A 146 -6.85 -21.08 -14.12
CA GLN A 146 -6.60 -20.84 -15.54
C GLN A 146 -6.49 -22.17 -16.32
N ARG A 147 -5.77 -23.16 -15.77
CA ARG A 147 -5.69 -24.50 -16.37
C ARG A 147 -7.06 -25.18 -16.45
N GLN A 148 -7.88 -25.02 -15.40
CA GLN A 148 -9.23 -25.58 -15.39
C GLN A 148 -10.13 -24.96 -16.48
N LEU A 149 -9.95 -23.68 -16.80
CA LEU A 149 -10.66 -23.00 -17.88
C LEU A 149 -10.18 -23.53 -19.25
N VAL A 150 -8.87 -23.56 -19.50
CA VAL A 150 -8.31 -23.98 -20.80
C VAL A 150 -8.62 -25.44 -21.14
N ASN A 151 -8.64 -26.33 -20.13
CA ASN A 151 -8.98 -27.74 -20.34
C ASN A 151 -10.49 -27.99 -20.50
N LYS A 152 -11.35 -26.98 -20.31
CA LYS A 152 -12.80 -27.11 -20.57
C LYS A 152 -13.14 -26.89 -22.06
N ASP A 153 -12.28 -26.18 -22.78
CA ASP A 153 -12.48 -25.81 -24.18
C ASP A 153 -11.75 -26.73 -25.19
N ASN A 154 -10.97 -27.71 -24.70
CA ASN A 154 -10.32 -28.78 -25.47
C ASN A 154 -10.97 -30.13 -25.20
#